data_AF-A0A938BJW4-F1
#
_entry.id   AF-A0A938BJW4-F1
#
_cell.length_a   1.000
_cell.length_b   1.000
_cell.length_c   1.000
_cell.angle_alpha   90.00
_cell.angle_beta   90.00
_cell.angle_gamma   90.00
#
_symmetry.space_group_name_H-M   'P 1'
#
loop_
_entity.id
_entity.type
_entity.pdbx_description
1 polymer ?
#
loop_
_entity_poly.entity_id
_entity_poly.type
_entity_poly.pdbx_seq_one_letter_code
_entity_poly.pdbx_strand_id
1 'polypeptide(L)'
;LSYVFLMVEAGSGMILGHEMLAPVPGLEAVWSHIPNAIIDLLTQMGAKPKETRVSSPIVFGLLQPIAQVAKLKVVQKDRLPMLEEAKEAMFQWLTGKE
;
A
#
# COMPACT_ATOMS: atom_id res chain seq x y z
N LEU A 1 4.44 12.11 13.58
CA LEU A 1 3.45 11.98 12.49
C LEU A 1 3.29 10.51 12.18
N SER A 2 2.07 9.97 12.17
CA SER A 2 1.83 8.58 11.80
C SER A 2 1.66 8.47 10.29
N TYR A 3 2.07 7.35 9.72
CA TYR A 3 1.92 7.01 8.31
C TYR A 3 0.79 6.00 8.14
N VAL A 4 0.15 6.00 6.98
CA VAL A 4 -0.82 4.97 6.61
C VAL A 4 -0.30 4.25 5.39
N PHE A 5 -0.17 2.93 5.48
CA PHE A 5 -0.09 2.06 4.32
C PHE A 5 -1.50 1.72 3.87
N LEU A 6 -1.81 1.92 2.60
CA LEU A 6 -3.15 1.69 2.06
C LEU A 6 -3.04 0.88 0.76
N MET A 7 -3.84 -0.19 0.68
CA MET A 7 -3.97 -1.03 -0.51
C MET A 7 -5.41 -0.99 -1.00
N VAL A 8 -5.58 -0.78 -2.30
CA VAL A 8 -6.91 -0.69 -2.93
C VAL A 8 -6.98 -1.55 -4.18
N GLU A 9 -8.19 -1.96 -4.53
CA GLU A 9 -8.49 -2.54 -5.84
C GLU A 9 -8.45 -1.40 -6.89
N ALA A 10 -7.72 -1.63 -7.98
CA ALA A 10 -7.34 -0.57 -8.91
C ALA A 10 -8.47 -0.08 -9.83
N GLY A 11 -9.55 -0.85 -9.99
CA GLY A 11 -10.71 -0.48 -10.81
C GLY A 11 -11.80 0.26 -10.04
N SER A 12 -11.97 -0.04 -8.75
CA SER A 12 -13.09 0.42 -7.93
C SER A 12 -12.67 1.33 -6.77
N GLY A 13 -11.39 1.34 -6.38
CA GLY A 13 -10.93 2.05 -5.18
C GLY A 13 -11.32 1.38 -3.87
N MET A 14 -11.91 0.17 -3.92
CA MET A 14 -12.23 -0.59 -2.72
C MET A 14 -10.97 -0.82 -1.88
N ILE A 15 -11.01 -0.41 -0.62
CA ILE A 15 -9.90 -0.63 0.32
C ILE A 15 -9.79 -2.13 0.59
N LEU A 16 -8.67 -2.72 0.18
CA LEU A 16 -8.34 -4.13 0.42
C LEU A 16 -7.68 -4.32 1.78
N GLY A 17 -7.01 -3.28 2.28
CA GLY A 17 -6.43 -3.26 3.61
C GLY A 17 -5.69 -1.96 3.88
N HIS A 18 -5.50 -1.67 5.16
CA HIS A 18 -4.73 -0.52 5.61
C HIS A 18 -3.93 -0.88 6.86
N GLU A 19 -2.84 -0.17 7.08
CA GLU A 19 -2.05 -0.29 8.30
C GLU A 19 -1.55 1.06 8.78
N MET A 20 -1.69 1.29 10.08
CA MET A 20 -1.18 2.47 10.75
C MET A 20 0.27 2.22 11.16
N LEU A 21 1.20 3.00 10.61
CA LEU A 21 2.63 2.86 10.84
C LEU A 21 3.15 4.02 11.66
N ALA A 22 3.78 3.72 12.80
CA ALA A 22 4.43 4.71 13.63
C ALA A 22 5.94 4.76 13.27
N PRO A 23 6.50 5.93 12.93
CA PRO A 23 7.92 6.07 12.61
C PRO A 23 8.76 6.17 13.88
N VAL A 24 8.70 5.16 14.74
CA VAL A 24 9.47 5.10 16.00
C VAL A 24 10.46 3.94 15.90
N PRO A 25 11.78 4.18 16.00
CA PRO A 25 12.45 5.45 16.30
C PRO A 25 12.64 6.40 15.10
N GLY A 26 12.28 5.99 13.88
CA GLY A 26 12.41 6.83 12.69
C GLY A 26 11.70 6.24 11.48
N LEU A 27 11.87 6.87 10.31
CA LEU A 27 11.20 6.46 9.07
C LEU A 27 11.66 5.09 8.56
N GLU A 28 12.89 4.70 8.85
CA GLU A 28 13.43 3.37 8.54
C GLU A 28 12.61 2.25 9.18
N ALA A 29 12.04 2.49 10.38
CA ALA A 29 11.17 1.54 11.06
C ALA A 29 9.83 1.34 10.31
N VAL A 30 9.35 2.37 9.60
CA VAL A 30 8.19 2.24 8.71
C VAL A 30 8.57 1.39 7.50
N TRP A 31 9.73 1.66 6.90
CA TRP A 31 10.19 0.98 5.69
C TRP A 31 10.47 -0.50 5.91
N SER A 32 11.01 -0.88 7.07
CA SER A 32 11.23 -2.30 7.41
C SER A 32 9.93 -3.08 7.57
N HIS A 33 8.83 -2.40 7.86
CA HIS A 33 7.52 -3.01 8.08
C HIS A 33 6.73 -3.26 6.78
N ILE A 34 6.83 -2.33 5.83
CA ILE A 34 6.06 -2.35 4.57
C ILE A 34 6.14 -3.69 3.80
N PRO A 35 7.31 -4.33 3.62
CA PRO A 35 7.40 -5.59 2.89
C PRO A 35 6.52 -6.70 3.49
N ASN A 36 6.55 -6.85 4.82
CA ASN A 36 5.76 -7.87 5.52
C ASN A 36 4.27 -7.55 5.46
N ALA A 37 3.89 -6.29 5.70
CA ALA A 37 2.51 -5.83 5.57
C ALA A 37 1.89 -6.17 4.21
N ILE A 38 2.66 -6.01 3.14
CA ILE A 38 2.19 -6.33 1.78
C ILE A 38 2.04 -7.84 1.59
N ILE A 39 2.99 -8.64 2.06
CA ILE A 39 2.89 -10.11 1.99
C ILE A 39 1.66 -10.60 2.75
N ASP A 40 1.42 -10.08 3.95
CA ASP A 40 0.29 -10.46 4.78
C ASP A 40 -1.03 -10.12 4.09
N LEU A 41 -1.17 -8.91 3.57
CA LEU A 41 -2.36 -8.50 2.82
C LEU A 41 -2.59 -9.36 1.57
N LEU A 42 -1.55 -9.61 0.78
CA LEU A 42 -1.64 -10.47 -0.40
C LEU A 42 -2.04 -11.91 -0.04
N THR A 43 -1.54 -12.42 1.09
CA THR A 43 -1.87 -13.76 1.59
C THR A 43 -3.31 -13.82 2.11
N GLN A 44 -3.75 -12.80 2.84
CA GLN A 44 -5.12 -12.68 3.36
C GLN A 44 -6.15 -12.63 2.25
N MET A 45 -5.85 -11.96 1.13
CA MET A 45 -6.73 -11.95 -0.05
C MET A 45 -6.85 -13.33 -0.72
N GLY A 46 -5.94 -14.28 -0.44
CA GLY A 46 -5.93 -15.61 -1.05
C GLY A 46 -5.72 -15.59 -2.57
N ALA A 47 -5.29 -14.46 -3.15
CA ALA A 47 -5.22 -14.24 -4.58
C ALA A 47 -3.94 -13.49 -4.96
N LYS A 48 -3.34 -13.92 -6.08
CA LYS A 48 -2.18 -13.25 -6.67
C LYS A 48 -2.64 -12.18 -7.66
N PRO A 49 -2.33 -10.89 -7.44
CA PRO A 49 -2.69 -9.85 -8.38
C PRO A 49 -1.94 -9.99 -9.70
N LYS A 50 -2.61 -9.66 -10.81
CA LYS A 50 -1.98 -9.62 -12.14
C LYS A 50 -0.96 -8.48 -12.25
N GLU A 51 -1.19 -7.39 -11.54
CA GLU A 51 -0.33 -6.20 -11.51
C GLU A 51 -0.53 -5.48 -10.16
N THR A 52 0.57 -5.05 -9.55
CA THR A 52 0.59 -4.19 -8.37
C THR A 52 1.17 -2.84 -8.79
N ARG A 53 0.46 -1.75 -8.52
CA ARG A 53 0.90 -0.40 -8.89
C ARG A 53 1.26 0.36 -7.62
N VAL A 54 2.40 1.06 -7.66
CA VAL A 54 2.87 1.87 -6.53
C VAL A 54 3.34 3.22 -7.04
N SER A 55 3.10 4.28 -6.28
CA SER A 55 3.57 5.63 -6.62
C SER A 55 4.90 5.99 -5.98
N SER A 56 5.15 5.46 -4.79
CA SER A 56 6.40 5.71 -4.06
C SER A 56 7.57 4.93 -4.69
N PRO A 57 8.67 5.60 -5.10
CA PRO A 57 9.89 4.94 -5.54
C PRO A 57 10.49 4.03 -4.46
N ILE A 58 10.35 4.44 -3.19
CA ILE A 58 10.85 3.66 -2.04
C ILE A 58 10.09 2.35 -1.94
N VAL A 59 8.75 2.40 -1.97
CA VAL A 59 7.90 1.19 -1.91
C VAL A 59 8.14 0.31 -3.13
N PHE A 60 8.34 0.91 -4.31
CA PHE A 60 8.71 0.16 -5.52
C PHE A 60 10.00 -0.64 -5.33
N GLY A 61 11.04 -0.02 -4.76
CA GLY A 61 12.31 -0.67 -4.44
C GLY A 61 12.16 -1.78 -3.41
N LEU A 62 11.43 -1.51 -2.32
CA LEU A 62 11.16 -2.48 -1.25
C LEU A 62 10.40 -3.72 -1.74
N LEU A 63 9.57 -3.58 -2.78
CA LEU A 63 8.81 -4.69 -3.35
C LEU A 63 9.58 -5.54 -4.35
N GLN A 64 10.71 -5.08 -4.89
CA GLN A 64 11.43 -5.83 -5.93
C GLN A 64 11.85 -7.24 -5.49
N PRO A 65 12.39 -7.47 -4.28
CA PRO A 65 12.76 -8.82 -3.85
C PRO A 65 11.54 -9.75 -3.81
N ILE A 66 10.41 -9.27 -3.29
CA ILE A 66 9.15 -10.03 -3.23
C ILE A 66 8.63 -10.29 -4.65
N ALA A 67 8.69 -9.29 -5.52
CA ALA A 67 8.23 -9.38 -6.89
C ALA A 67 9.00 -10.46 -7.68
N GLN A 68 10.31 -10.57 -7.45
CA GLN A 68 11.14 -11.59 -8.08
C GLN A 68 10.79 -13.01 -7.59
N VAL A 69 10.69 -13.20 -6.27
CA VAL A 69 10.41 -14.51 -5.68
C VAL A 69 8.98 -14.98 -5.98
N ALA A 70 8.00 -14.12 -5.77
CA ALA A 70 6.58 -14.44 -5.97
C ALA A 70 6.11 -14.27 -7.43
N LYS A 71 7.00 -13.84 -8.34
CA LYS A 71 6.70 -13.51 -9.74
C LYS A 71 5.54 -12.50 -9.85
N LEU A 72 5.52 -11.48 -8.99
CA LEU A 72 4.53 -10.40 -9.05
C LEU A 72 4.98 -9.35 -10.06
N LYS A 73 4.03 -8.85 -10.86
CA LYS A 73 4.29 -7.69 -11.72
C LYS A 73 4.08 -6.42 -10.91
N VAL A 74 5.16 -5.74 -10.55
CA VAL A 74 5.11 -4.45 -9.85
C VAL A 74 5.47 -3.33 -10.83
N VAL A 75 4.67 -2.28 -10.88
CA VAL A 75 4.85 -1.14 -11.79
C VAL A 75 4.80 0.17 -10.99
N GLN A 76 5.79 1.03 -11.20
CA GLN A 76 5.77 2.38 -10.66
C GLN A 76 4.88 3.28 -11.53
N LYS A 77 4.01 4.08 -10.89
CA LYS A 77 3.11 5.03 -11.56
C LYS A 77 3.10 6.35 -10.81
N ASP A 78 3.20 7.46 -11.52
CA ASP A 78 3.18 8.79 -10.88
C ASP A 78 1.85 9.11 -10.19
N ARG A 79 0.74 8.52 -10.70
CA ARG A 79 -0.60 8.68 -10.13
C ARG A 79 -1.32 7.36 -9.95
N LEU A 80 -2.11 7.31 -8.88
CA LEU A 80 -2.96 6.17 -8.54
C LEU A 80 -4.35 6.72 -8.16
N PRO A 81 -5.18 7.11 -9.14
CA PRO A 81 -6.41 7.87 -8.87
C PRO A 81 -7.34 7.20 -7.85
N MET A 82 -7.53 5.89 -7.96
CA MET A 82 -8.37 5.14 -7.02
C MET A 82 -7.78 5.05 -5.61
N LEU A 83 -6.45 5.07 -5.48
CA LEU A 83 -5.79 5.14 -4.17
C LEU A 83 -5.90 6.54 -3.58
N GLU A 84 -5.77 7.57 -4.42
CA GLU A 84 -5.92 8.97 -4.03
C GLU A 84 -7.34 9.27 -3.52
N GLU A 85 -8.36 8.78 -4.25
CA GLU A 85 -9.77 8.89 -3.88
C GLU A 85 -10.09 8.13 -2.59
N ALA A 86 -9.66 6.86 -2.48
CA ALA A 86 -9.86 6.06 -1.27
C ALA A 86 -9.18 6.68 -0.04
N LYS A 87 -8.00 7.25 -0.22
CA LYS A 87 -7.28 7.97 0.83
C LYS A 87 -8.07 9.19 1.30
N GLU A 88 -8.62 9.98 0.38
CA GLU A 88 -9.44 11.15 0.72
C GLU A 88 -10.71 10.73 1.48
N ALA A 89 -11.44 9.74 0.96
CA ALA A 89 -12.63 9.21 1.61
C ALA A 89 -12.34 8.67 3.03
N MET A 90 -11.21 7.97 3.20
CA MET A 90 -10.76 7.50 4.52
C MET A 90 -10.44 8.67 5.46
N PHE A 91 -9.81 9.75 4.98
CA PHE A 91 -9.54 10.93 5.81
C PHE A 91 -10.81 11.69 6.21
N GLN A 92 -11.76 11.83 5.28
CA GLN A 92 -13.08 12.42 5.56
C GLN A 92 -13.80 11.63 6.66
N TRP A 93 -13.84 10.31 6.52
CA TRP A 93 -14.40 9.41 7.53
C TRP A 93 -13.71 9.53 8.90
N LEU A 94 -12.37 9.53 8.94
CA LEU A 94 -11.60 9.66 10.18
C LEU A 94 -11.77 11.01 10.88
N THR A 95 -12.08 12.07 10.12
CA THR A 95 -12.21 13.43 10.65
C THR A 95 -13.65 13.87 10.89
N GLY A 96 -14.63 13.05 10.51
CA GLY A 96 -16.06 13.37 10.61
C GLY A 96 -16.48 14.55 9.73
N LYS A 97 -15.72 14.84 8.66
CA LYS A 97 -16.03 15.88 7.69
C LYS A 97 -16.60 15.20 6.46
N GLU A 98 -17.93 15.22 6.32
CA GLU A 98 -18.65 14.87 5.09
C GLU A 98 -18.60 16.01 4.07
#